data_AF-A0A8J6QIC1-F1
#
_entry.id   AF-A0A8J6QIC1-F1
#
_cell.length_a   1.000
_cell.length_b   1.000
_cell.length_c   1.000
_cell.angle_alpha   90.00
_cell.angle_beta   90.00
_cell.angle_gamma   90.00
#
_symmetry.space_group_name_H-M   'P 1'
#
loop_
_entity.id
_entity.type
_entity.pdbx_description
1 polymer ?
#
loop_
_entity_poly.entity_id
_entity_poly.type
_entity_poly.pdbx_seq_one_letter_code
_entity_poly.pdbx_strand_id
1 'polypeptide(L)' 'MAKRIHYTFKGQNKTIAFAQDRFNNLFEAIAAEEGIDLTAYLKMEQQVEMVSKNNKAVRDFRDKEFARMGFSQIRFVKE' A
#
# COMPACT_ATOMS: atom_id res chain seq x y z
N MET A 1 20.33 -8.18 2.03
CA MET A 1 19.28 -8.92 2.78
C MET A 1 17.95 -8.65 2.10
N ALA A 2 17.28 -9.71 1.65
CA ALA A 2 16.04 -9.59 0.88
C ALA A 2 14.91 -9.19 1.81
N LYS A 3 14.38 -7.98 1.62
CA LYS A 3 13.18 -7.53 2.33
C LYS A 3 11.99 -8.17 1.63
N ARG A 4 11.09 -8.84 2.36
CA ARG A 4 9.88 -9.44 1.78
C ARG A 4 8.65 -8.76 2.35
N ILE A 5 7.58 -8.68 1.56
CA ILE A 5 6.29 -8.18 2.01
C ILE A 5 5.31 -9.33 1.96
N HIS A 6 4.62 -9.55 3.08
CA HIS A 6 3.49 -10.46 3.17
C HIS A 6 2.20 -9.65 3.21
N TYR A 7 1.23 -10.00 2.39
CA TYR A 7 -0.08 -9.35 2.37
C TYR A 7 -1.17 -10.34 1.99
N THR A 8 -2.40 -9.99 2.32
CA THR A 8 -3.59 -10.75 1.93
C THR A 8 -4.38 -9.91 0.94
N PHE A 9 -4.53 -10.39 -0.29
CA PHE A 9 -5.31 -9.74 -1.34
C PHE A 9 -6.49 -10.61 -1.73
N LYS A 10 -7.72 -10.09 -1.58
CA LYS A 10 -8.98 -10.81 -1.88
C LYS A 10 -9.05 -12.20 -1.23
N GLY A 11 -8.53 -12.34 -0.01
CA GLY A 11 -8.49 -13.61 0.73
C GLY A 11 -7.34 -14.55 0.37
N GLN A 12 -6.43 -14.15 -0.53
CA GLN A 12 -5.23 -14.91 -0.87
C GLN A 12 -4.00 -14.29 -0.20
N ASN A 13 -3.28 -15.10 0.58
CA ASN A 13 -2.02 -14.68 1.17
C ASN A 13 -0.90 -14.77 0.14
N LYS A 14 -0.23 -13.65 -0.08
CA LYS A 14 0.86 -13.51 -1.05
C LYS A 14 2.09 -12.94 -0.37
N THR A 15 3.25 -13.38 -0.85
CA THR A 15 4.55 -12.89 -0.39
C THR A 15 5.36 -12.46 -1.59
N ILE A 16 5.80 -11.20 -1.60
CA ILE A 16 6.59 -10.63 -2.68
C ILE A 16 7.94 -10.16 -2.16
N ALA A 17 8.93 -10.10 -3.04
CA ALA A 17 10.21 -9.48 -2.72
C ALA A 17 10.07 -7.95 -2.79
N PHE A 18 10.44 -7.25 -1.73
CA PHE A 18 10.47 -5.79 -1.70
C PHE A 18 11.75 -5.27 -2.35
N ALA A 19 11.61 -4.76 -3.56
CA ALA A 19 12.66 -4.03 -4.26
C ALA A 19 12.70 -2.57 -3.78
N GLN A 20 13.44 -2.31 -2.70
CA GLN A 20 13.62 -0.95 -2.17
C GLN A 20 14.28 0.01 -3.17
N ASP A 21 15.00 -0.52 -4.15
CA ASP A 21 15.64 0.24 -5.23
C ASP A 21 14.61 0.92 -6.17
N ARG A 22 13.42 0.31 -6.30
CA ARG A 22 12.36 0.77 -7.21
C ARG A 22 11.16 1.37 -6.50
N PHE A 23 10.91 0.97 -5.25
CA PHE A 23 9.71 1.37 -4.52
C PHE A 23 10.07 2.00 -3.17
N ASN A 24 9.58 3.22 -2.95
CA ASN A 24 9.75 3.91 -1.67
C ASN A 24 8.84 3.32 -0.58
N ASN A 25 7.69 2.76 -0.97
CA ASN A 25 6.68 2.23 -0.07
C ASN A 25 6.27 0.78 -0.40
N LEU A 26 5.88 0.02 0.64
CA LEU A 26 5.40 -1.36 0.49
C LEU A 26 4.19 -1.43 -0.44
N PHE A 27 3.29 -0.46 -0.28
CA PHE A 27 2.05 -0.38 -1.03
C PHE A 27 2.31 -0.29 -2.53
N GLU A 28 3.27 0.55 -2.91
CA GLU A 28 3.72 0.73 -4.29
C GLU A 28 4.26 -0.58 -4.87
N ALA A 29 5.08 -1.29 -4.09
CA ALA A 29 5.59 -2.59 -4.51
C ALA A 29 4.49 -3.65 -4.69
N ILE A 30 3.54 -3.72 -3.74
CA ILE A 30 2.42 -4.67 -3.81
C ILE A 30 1.52 -4.37 -5.01
N ALA A 31 1.20 -3.10 -5.23
CA ALA A 31 0.29 -2.73 -6.29
C ALA A 31 0.95 -2.90 -7.66
N ALA A 32 2.24 -2.58 -7.81
CA ALA A 32 2.97 -2.84 -9.04
C ALA A 32 3.02 -4.33 -9.39
N GLU A 33 3.20 -5.21 -8.39
CA GLU A 33 3.19 -6.66 -8.60
C GLU A 33 1.81 -7.19 -9.00
N GLU A 34 0.75 -6.71 -8.35
CA GLU A 34 -0.63 -7.12 -8.65
C GLU A 34 -1.23 -6.39 -9.87
N GLY A 35 -0.51 -5.46 -10.48
CA GLY A 35 -0.98 -4.63 -11.60
C GLY A 35 -2.08 -3.63 -11.20
N ILE A 36 -2.10 -3.21 -9.93
CA ILE A 36 -3.03 -2.24 -9.38
C ILE A 36 -2.46 -0.83 -9.54
N ASP A 37 -3.25 0.05 -10.17
CA ASP A 37 -2.89 1.45 -10.31
C ASP A 37 -3.13 2.20 -8.99
N LEU A 38 -2.04 2.63 -8.35
CA LEU A 38 -2.09 3.52 -7.18
C LEU A 38 -2.09 5.00 -7.58
N THR A 39 -2.12 5.34 -8.86
CA THR A 39 -2.11 6.75 -9.30
C THR A 39 -3.34 7.46 -8.77
N ALA A 40 -4.51 6.81 -8.82
CA ALA A 40 -5.74 7.32 -8.21
C ALA A 40 -5.60 7.50 -6.70
N TYR A 41 -4.97 6.54 -6.02
CA TYR A 41 -4.72 6.57 -4.58
C TYR A 41 -3.80 7.75 -4.20
N LEU A 42 -2.65 7.88 -4.85
CA LEU A 42 -1.67 8.95 -4.59
C LEU A 42 -2.26 10.33 -4.84
N LYS A 43 -3.04 10.46 -5.92
CA LYS A 43 -3.71 11.72 -6.26
C LYS A 43 -4.74 12.11 -5.21
N MET A 44 -5.52 11.15 -4.70
CA MET A 44 -6.46 11.42 -3.62
C MET A 44 -5.75 11.64 -2.28
N GLU A 45 -4.71 10.88 -1.96
CA GLU A 45 -3.92 11.06 -0.72
C GLU A 45 -3.37 12.49 -0.67
N GLN A 46 -2.78 12.97 -1.76
CA GLN A 46 -2.26 14.33 -1.88
C GLN A 46 -3.36 15.39 -1.73
N GLN A 47 -4.56 15.16 -2.28
CA GLN A 47 -5.70 16.06 -2.10
C GLN A 47 -6.20 16.05 -0.65
N VAL A 48 -6.27 14.89 -0.01
CA VAL A 48 -6.68 14.75 1.38
C VAL A 48 -5.66 15.40 2.30
N GLU A 49 -4.35 15.29 2.04
CA GLU A 49 -3.30 16.00 2.76
C GLU A 49 -3.42 17.53 2.61
N MET A 50 -3.69 18.01 1.39
CA MET A 50 -3.88 19.44 1.13
C MET A 50 -5.10 20.02 1.86
N VAL A 51 -6.22 19.29 1.87
CA VAL A 51 -7.48 19.73 2.50
C VAL A 51 -7.46 19.50 4.01
N SER A 52 -6.85 18.40 4.45
CA SER A 52 -6.83 17.96 5.83
C SER A 52 -5.46 18.25 6.42
N LYS A 53 -5.32 19.36 7.14
CA LYS A 53 -4.13 19.64 7.98
C LYS A 53 -3.87 18.57 9.07
N ASN A 54 -4.78 17.60 9.23
CA ASN A 54 -4.67 16.49 10.18
C ASN A 54 -4.36 15.16 9.47
N ASN A 55 -3.23 14.54 9.84
CA ASN A 55 -2.80 13.20 9.41
C ASN A 55 -3.83 12.07 9.67
N LYS A 56 -4.86 12.32 10.48
CA LYS A 56 -5.92 11.32 10.75
C LYS A 56 -6.80 11.05 9.54
N ALA A 57 -7.14 12.08 8.76
CA ALA A 57 -7.99 11.92 7.57
C ALA A 57 -7.27 11.13 6.47
N VAL A 58 -5.98 11.40 6.28
CA VAL A 58 -5.11 10.69 5.34
C VAL A 58 -5.02 9.21 5.69
N ARG A 59 -4.84 8.88 6.98
CA ARG A 59 -4.82 7.48 7.44
C ARG A 59 -6.15 6.76 7.24
N ASP A 60 -7.27 7.40 7.59
CA ASP A 60 -8.60 6.82 7.43
C ASP A 60 -8.94 6.59 5.94
N PHE A 61 -8.59 7.55 5.08
CA PHE A 61 -8.73 7.43 3.64
C PHE A 61 -7.90 6.25 3.11
N ARG A 62 -6.65 6.14 3.56
CA ARG A 62 -5.78 5.02 3.21
C ARG A 62 -6.38 3.68 3.60
N ASP A 63 -6.76 3.52 4.86
CA ASP A 63 -7.28 2.25 5.34
C ASP A 63 -8.57 1.85 4.58
N LYS A 64 -9.41 2.83 4.21
CA LYS A 64 -10.61 2.60 3.38
C LYS A 64 -10.30 2.19 1.95
N GLU A 65 -9.39 2.88 1.26
CA GLU A 65 -9.04 2.53 -0.13
C GLU A 65 -8.33 1.17 -0.21
N PHE A 66 -7.43 0.87 0.72
CA PHE A 66 -6.82 -0.46 0.78
C PHE A 66 -7.84 -1.57 1.08
N ALA A 67 -8.75 -1.33 2.01
CA ALA A 67 -9.86 -2.26 2.26
C ALA A 67 -10.75 -2.43 1.03
N ARG A 68 -11.04 -1.35 0.29
CA ARG A 68 -11.85 -1.36 -0.94
C ARG A 68 -11.18 -2.13 -2.06
N MET A 69 -9.87 -1.99 -2.22
CA MET A 69 -9.07 -2.76 -3.18
C MET A 69 -9.00 -4.25 -2.79
N GLY A 70 -9.31 -4.60 -1.53
CA GLY A 70 -9.29 -5.97 -1.02
C GLY A 70 -7.95 -6.35 -0.42
N PHE A 71 -7.09 -5.38 -0.12
CA PHE A 71 -5.86 -5.58 0.61
C PHE A 71 -6.10 -5.61 2.11
N SER A 72 -5.44 -6.54 2.78
CA SER A 72 -5.46 -6.69 4.23
C SER A 72 -4.13 -7.29 4.71
N GLN A 73 -3.84 -7.12 6.01
CA GLN A 73 -2.71 -7.77 6.68
C GLN A 73 -1.33 -7.52 6.03
N ILE A 74 -1.09 -6.32 5.49
CA ILE A 74 0.19 -5.94 4.88
C ILE A 74 1.27 -5.83 5.97
N ARG A 75 2.30 -6.67 5.89
CA ARG A 75 3.40 -6.76 6.84
C ARG A 75 4.75 -6.89 6.16
N PHE A 76 5.74 -6.27 6.77
CA PHE A 76 7.13 -6.44 6.38
C PHE A 76 7.71 -7.70 7.03
N VAL A 77 8.31 -8.56 6.23
CA VAL A 77 9.07 -9.72 6.70
C VAL A 77 10.54 -9.43 6.43
N LYS A 78 11.30 -9.30 7.51
CA LYS A 78 12.75 -9.12 7.48
C LYS A 78 13.35 -10.46 7.90
N GLU A 79 13.88 -11.20 6.92
CA GLU A 79 14.73 -12.38 7.17
C GLU A 79 16.19 -11.93 7.34
#